data_AF-A0A920T179-F1
#
_entry.id   AF-A0A920T179-F1
#
_cell.length_a   1.000
_cell.length_b   1.000
_cell.length_c   1.000
_cell.angle_alpha   90.00
_cell.angle_beta   90.00
_cell.angle_gamma   90.00
#
_symmetry.space_group_name_H-M   'P 1'
#
loop_
_entity.id
_entity.type
_entity.pdbx_description
1 polymer ?
#
loop_
_entity_poly.entity_id
_entity_poly.type
_entity_poly.pdbx_seq_one_letter_code
_entity_poly.pdbx_strand_id
1 'polypeptide(L)'
;MPNHKIAIVKGDGIGVDVVNEGMKVLDALAPRYGITWDYTEFPWSSDYYFEHGEMMPSTALKTLEQFNAVFLGAVGHPDIQDNITLDGLLLPIRRRFDQYICLRPSVLYPGVKSPLSGKKPYDIDLAVIRENTEGEYLNIGGFAYHQTPDEVAVQTAVYTKKGCARASDMPSNWQGTGQEKPRHINHQIKRTWIHDHMGWDI
;
A
#
# COMPACT_ATOMS: atom_id res chain seq x y z
N MET A 1 5.44 -29.82 3.91
CA MET A 1 5.84 -28.55 3.26
C MET A 1 4.77 -27.54 3.61
N PRO A 2 5.11 -26.37 4.18
CA PRO A 2 4.11 -25.33 4.40
C PRO A 2 3.52 -24.92 3.05
N ASN A 3 2.20 -25.04 2.94
CA ASN A 3 1.44 -24.59 1.77
C ASN A 3 0.92 -23.18 2.07
N HIS A 4 1.33 -22.19 1.28
CA HIS A 4 0.88 -20.81 1.44
C HIS A 4 -0.12 -20.46 0.35
N LYS A 5 -1.35 -20.15 0.74
CA LYS A 5 -2.40 -19.67 -0.16
C LYS A 5 -2.20 -18.19 -0.44
N ILE A 6 -1.94 -17.83 -1.69
CA ILE A 6 -1.68 -16.46 -2.10
C ILE A 6 -2.74 -16.02 -3.11
N ALA A 7 -3.46 -14.95 -2.79
CA ALA A 7 -4.37 -14.30 -3.72
C ALA A 7 -3.56 -13.40 -4.66
N ILE A 8 -3.66 -13.64 -5.96
CA ILE A 8 -2.97 -12.84 -6.97
C ILE A 8 -3.96 -11.85 -7.59
N VAL A 9 -3.65 -10.56 -7.47
CA VAL A 9 -4.42 -9.47 -8.09
C VAL A 9 -3.45 -8.67 -8.96
N LYS A 10 -3.33 -9.05 -10.24
CA LYS A 10 -2.39 -8.42 -11.18
C LYS A 10 -2.70 -6.93 -11.41
N GLY A 11 -4.00 -6.62 -11.45
CA GLY A 11 -4.51 -5.27 -11.68
C GLY A 11 -4.26 -4.81 -13.11
N ASP A 12 -3.75 -3.59 -13.26
CA ASP A 12 -3.73 -2.83 -14.51
C ASP A 12 -2.31 -2.60 -15.05
N GLY A 13 -2.22 -2.39 -16.37
CA GLY A 13 -1.00 -1.96 -17.07
C GLY A 13 0.20 -2.85 -16.73
N ILE A 14 1.32 -2.22 -16.34
CA ILE A 14 2.55 -2.93 -16.00
C ILE A 14 2.41 -3.89 -14.80
N GLY A 15 1.35 -3.76 -14.00
CA GLY A 15 1.05 -4.64 -12.88
C GLY A 15 1.00 -6.11 -13.28
N VAL A 16 0.46 -6.40 -14.46
CA VAL A 16 0.38 -7.74 -15.04
C VAL A 16 1.77 -8.33 -15.25
N ASP A 17 2.63 -7.61 -15.97
CA ASP A 17 3.96 -8.08 -16.33
C ASP A 17 4.83 -8.29 -15.09
N VAL A 18 4.86 -7.31 -14.18
CA VAL A 18 5.75 -7.38 -13.00
C VAL A 18 5.32 -8.45 -12.00
N VAL A 19 4.02 -8.71 -11.84
CA VAL A 19 3.52 -9.78 -10.98
C VAL A 19 3.89 -11.14 -11.56
N ASN A 20 3.74 -11.33 -12.88
CA ASN A 20 4.15 -12.57 -13.55
C ASN A 20 5.64 -12.86 -13.34
N GLU A 21 6.52 -11.86 -13.49
CA GLU A 21 7.95 -12.04 -13.23
C GLU A 21 8.25 -12.30 -11.74
N GLY A 22 7.52 -11.65 -10.84
CA GLY A 22 7.62 -11.91 -9.40
C GLY A 22 7.29 -13.36 -9.04
N MET A 23 6.23 -13.91 -9.62
CA MET A 23 5.83 -15.32 -9.42
C MET A 23 6.92 -16.29 -9.89
N LYS A 24 7.57 -16.04 -11.04
CA LYS A 24 8.69 -16.88 -11.51
C LYS A 24 9.84 -16.92 -10.50
N VAL A 25 10.15 -15.79 -9.86
CA VAL A 25 11.20 -15.74 -8.83
C VAL A 25 10.77 -16.53 -7.59
N LEU A 26 9.53 -16.39 -7.14
CA LEU A 26 8.99 -17.15 -6.00
C LEU A 26 9.03 -18.66 -6.25
N ASP A 27 8.68 -19.09 -7.47
CA ASP A 27 8.67 -20.50 -7.86
C ASP A 27 10.08 -21.07 -7.98
N ALA A 28 11.03 -20.28 -8.48
CA ALA A 28 12.44 -20.68 -8.55
C ALA A 28 13.06 -20.86 -7.14
N LEU A 29 12.60 -20.09 -6.14
CA LEU A 29 13.08 -20.18 -4.77
C LEU A 29 12.37 -21.29 -3.96
N ALA A 30 11.13 -21.63 -4.29
CA ALA A 30 10.31 -22.59 -3.53
C ALA A 30 11.02 -23.92 -3.19
N PRO A 31 11.67 -24.63 -4.14
CA PRO A 31 12.36 -25.89 -3.84
C PRO A 31 13.51 -25.74 -2.84
N ARG A 32 14.23 -24.60 -2.88
CA ARG A 32 15.39 -24.34 -2.02
C ARG A 32 14.99 -24.21 -0.55
N TYR A 33 13.77 -23.76 -0.28
CA TYR A 33 13.25 -23.53 1.07
C TYR A 33 12.17 -24.55 1.48
N GLY A 34 11.86 -25.53 0.62
CA GLY A 34 10.83 -26.53 0.89
C GLY A 34 9.42 -25.94 1.03
N ILE A 35 9.15 -24.83 0.32
CA ILE A 35 7.89 -24.09 0.34
C ILE A 35 7.04 -24.50 -0.87
N THR A 36 5.72 -24.48 -0.73
CA THR A 36 4.79 -24.60 -1.84
C THR A 36 3.86 -23.39 -1.86
N TRP A 37 3.65 -22.84 -3.06
CA TRP A 37 2.75 -21.72 -3.29
C TRP A 37 1.45 -22.23 -3.95
N ASP A 38 0.32 -21.87 -3.36
CA ASP A 38 -1.02 -22.14 -3.89
C ASP A 38 -1.63 -20.80 -4.34
N TYR A 39 -1.44 -20.50 -5.63
CA TYR A 39 -1.88 -19.24 -6.23
C TYR A 39 -3.35 -19.34 -6.67
N THR A 40 -4.15 -18.34 -6.32
CA THR A 40 -5.46 -18.11 -6.95
C THR A 40 -5.47 -16.72 -7.56
N GLU A 41 -5.61 -16.65 -8.87
CA GLU A 41 -5.69 -15.38 -9.60
C GLU A 41 -7.12 -14.84 -9.63
N PHE A 42 -7.25 -13.53 -9.40
CA PHE A 42 -8.51 -12.81 -9.51
C PHE A 42 -8.43 -11.77 -10.63
N PRO A 43 -9.47 -11.67 -11.47
CA PRO A 43 -9.47 -10.75 -12.62
C PRO A 43 -9.76 -9.30 -12.24
N TRP A 44 -9.60 -8.91 -10.97
CA TRP A 44 -9.99 -7.58 -10.49
C TRP A 44 -9.01 -6.51 -10.97
N SER A 45 -9.55 -5.57 -11.74
CA SER A 45 -8.81 -4.57 -12.50
C SER A 45 -9.78 -3.50 -13.04
N SER A 46 -9.27 -2.56 -13.82
CA SER A 46 -10.05 -1.61 -14.59
C SER A 46 -10.86 -2.28 -15.70
N ASP A 47 -10.40 -3.39 -16.28
CA ASP A 47 -11.20 -4.20 -17.22
C ASP A 47 -12.43 -4.79 -16.54
N TYR A 48 -12.27 -5.30 -15.31
CA TYR A 48 -13.39 -5.77 -14.50
C TYR A 48 -14.41 -4.66 -14.25
N TYR A 49 -13.94 -3.42 -14.02
CA TYR A 49 -14.80 -2.25 -13.89
C TYR A 49 -15.56 -1.91 -15.16
N PHE A 50 -14.94 -1.96 -16.34
CA PHE A 50 -15.65 -1.72 -17.60
C PHE A 50 -16.75 -2.75 -17.86
N GLU A 51 -16.55 -4.00 -17.42
CA GLU A 51 -17.53 -5.08 -17.59
C GLU A 51 -18.64 -5.05 -16.52
N HIS A 52 -18.33 -4.70 -15.27
CA HIS A 52 -19.22 -4.90 -14.11
C HIS A 52 -19.65 -3.60 -13.41
N GLY A 53 -19.00 -2.48 -13.69
CA GLY A 53 -19.23 -1.19 -13.01
C GLY A 53 -18.62 -1.09 -11.61
N GLU A 54 -17.83 -2.08 -11.18
CA GLU A 54 -17.14 -2.12 -9.90
C GLU A 54 -15.73 -2.70 -10.07
N MET A 55 -14.75 -2.32 -9.25
CA MET A 55 -13.35 -2.78 -9.42
C MET A 55 -13.12 -4.23 -8.94
N MET A 56 -13.97 -4.72 -8.04
CA MET A 56 -14.00 -6.09 -7.53
C MET A 56 -15.41 -6.37 -7.00
N PRO A 57 -15.87 -7.64 -6.95
CA PRO A 57 -17.19 -7.96 -6.45
C PRO A 57 -17.33 -7.60 -4.97
N SER A 58 -18.54 -7.26 -4.53
CA SER A 58 -18.84 -6.96 -3.10
C SER A 58 -18.38 -8.04 -2.11
N THR A 59 -18.26 -9.30 -2.55
CA THR A 59 -17.77 -10.43 -1.73
C THR A 59 -16.24 -10.56 -1.70
N ALA A 60 -15.50 -9.77 -2.48
CA ALA A 60 -14.06 -9.92 -2.69
C ALA A 60 -13.26 -9.94 -1.39
N LEU A 61 -13.57 -9.05 -0.44
CA LEU A 61 -12.89 -9.00 0.85
C LEU A 61 -13.06 -10.31 1.65
N LYS A 62 -14.28 -10.88 1.67
CA LYS A 62 -14.55 -12.17 2.33
C LYS A 62 -13.82 -13.33 1.62
N THR A 63 -13.66 -13.25 0.31
CA THR A 63 -12.85 -14.20 -0.45
C THR A 63 -11.37 -14.09 -0.05
N LEU A 64 -10.84 -12.87 0.00
CA LEU A 64 -9.44 -12.59 0.36
C LEU A 64 -9.09 -13.01 1.79
N GLU A 65 -10.05 -13.00 2.74
CA GLU A 65 -9.85 -13.48 4.12
C GLU A 65 -9.38 -14.95 4.20
N GLN A 66 -9.59 -15.74 3.15
CA GLN A 66 -9.22 -17.16 3.11
C GLN A 66 -7.75 -17.39 2.72
N PHE A 67 -7.03 -16.33 2.34
CA PHE A 67 -5.66 -16.37 1.87
C PHE A 67 -4.68 -15.91 2.95
N ASN A 68 -3.44 -16.41 2.87
CA ASN A 68 -2.38 -16.00 3.78
C ASN A 68 -1.79 -14.63 3.42
N ALA A 69 -1.79 -14.29 2.12
CA ALA A 69 -1.33 -13.00 1.64
C ALA A 69 -2.03 -12.63 0.32
N VAL A 70 -2.00 -11.35 0.00
CA VAL A 70 -2.41 -10.79 -1.29
C VAL A 70 -1.16 -10.29 -2.00
N PHE A 71 -0.88 -10.83 -3.19
CA PHE A 71 0.18 -10.32 -4.06
C PHE A 71 -0.47 -9.47 -5.16
N LEU A 72 -0.41 -8.15 -4.94
CA LEU A 72 -1.10 -7.15 -5.75
C LEU A 72 -0.10 -6.38 -6.61
N GLY A 73 -0.41 -6.20 -7.89
CA GLY A 73 0.39 -5.45 -8.85
C GLY A 73 0.15 -3.94 -8.76
N ALA A 74 -0.38 -3.35 -9.83
CA ALA A 74 -0.73 -1.93 -9.90
C ALA A 74 -2.22 -1.79 -10.23
N VAL A 75 -2.85 -0.69 -9.86
CA VAL A 75 -4.23 -0.38 -10.27
C VAL A 75 -4.35 1.08 -10.66
N GLY A 76 -5.11 1.32 -11.71
CA GLY A 76 -5.32 2.64 -12.31
C GLY A 76 -5.46 2.54 -13.83
N HIS A 77 -6.31 3.39 -14.40
CA HIS A 77 -6.52 3.49 -15.84
C HIS A 77 -6.78 4.95 -16.23
N PRO A 78 -6.22 5.47 -17.34
CA PRO A 78 -6.37 6.89 -17.72
C PRO A 78 -7.82 7.36 -17.85
N ASP A 79 -8.72 6.47 -18.25
CA ASP A 79 -10.15 6.78 -18.46
C ASP A 79 -11.02 6.62 -17.20
N ILE A 80 -10.45 6.19 -16.08
CA ILE A 80 -11.16 6.00 -14.80
C ILE A 80 -10.52 6.92 -13.77
N GLN A 81 -11.34 7.69 -13.05
CA GLN A 81 -10.82 8.55 -12.00
C GLN A 81 -10.12 7.74 -10.89
N ASP A 82 -8.98 8.22 -10.42
CA ASP A 82 -8.15 7.50 -9.43
C ASP A 82 -8.89 7.20 -8.12
N ASN A 83 -9.83 8.06 -7.70
CA ASN A 83 -10.65 7.77 -6.52
C ASN A 83 -11.50 6.51 -6.73
N ILE A 84 -12.04 6.29 -7.94
CA ILE A 84 -12.83 5.09 -8.26
C ILE A 84 -11.94 3.84 -8.21
N THR A 85 -10.76 3.89 -8.85
CA THR A 85 -9.87 2.72 -8.92
C THR A 85 -9.28 2.38 -7.54
N LEU A 86 -8.85 3.39 -6.78
CA LEU A 86 -8.23 3.20 -5.46
C LEU A 86 -9.26 2.85 -4.37
N ASP A 87 -10.39 3.57 -4.28
CA ASP A 87 -11.44 3.26 -3.30
C ASP A 87 -12.22 1.99 -3.66
N GLY A 88 -12.24 1.59 -4.94
CA GLY A 88 -12.91 0.37 -5.39
C GLY A 88 -12.13 -0.92 -5.10
N LEU A 89 -10.81 -0.85 -4.90
CA LEU A 89 -9.96 -2.05 -4.76
C LEU A 89 -8.94 -1.95 -3.61
N LEU A 90 -7.94 -1.08 -3.76
CA LEU A 90 -6.75 -1.09 -2.92
C LEU A 90 -7.01 -0.60 -1.49
N LEU A 91 -7.74 0.52 -1.35
CA LEU A 91 -8.01 1.12 -0.04
C LEU A 91 -8.94 0.25 0.83
N PRO A 92 -10.00 -0.38 0.31
CA PRO A 92 -10.80 -1.35 1.06
C PRO A 92 -9.96 -2.51 1.61
N ILE A 93 -9.05 -3.09 0.80
CA ILE A 93 -8.18 -4.19 1.25
C ILE A 93 -7.32 -3.74 2.43
N ARG A 94 -6.67 -2.57 2.31
CA ARG A 94 -5.81 -2.01 3.37
C ARG A 94 -6.58 -1.81 4.67
N ARG A 95 -7.76 -1.19 4.59
CA ARG A 95 -8.59 -0.86 5.75
C ARG A 95 -9.22 -2.10 6.38
N ARG A 96 -9.79 -3.01 5.57
CA ARG A 96 -10.49 -4.21 6.04
C ARG A 96 -9.56 -5.15 6.80
N PHE A 97 -8.34 -5.32 6.32
CA PHE A 97 -7.33 -6.19 6.93
C PHE A 97 -6.41 -5.48 7.91
N ASP A 98 -6.73 -4.24 8.28
CA ASP A 98 -5.94 -3.41 9.19
C ASP A 98 -4.44 -3.41 8.83
N GLN A 99 -4.13 -3.28 7.54
CA GLN A 99 -2.77 -3.20 7.02
C GLN A 99 -2.21 -1.79 7.25
N TYR A 100 -2.11 -1.40 8.52
CA TYR A 100 -1.84 -0.03 8.96
C TYR A 100 -0.43 0.48 8.66
N ILE A 101 0.50 -0.40 8.27
CA ILE A 101 1.84 -0.02 7.84
C ILE A 101 2.03 -0.32 6.36
N CYS A 102 2.39 0.72 5.61
CA CYS A 102 2.98 0.59 4.29
C CYS A 102 4.49 0.83 4.41
N LEU A 103 5.25 -0.28 4.45
CA LEU A 103 6.71 -0.25 4.49
C LEU A 103 7.28 -0.14 3.07
N ARG A 104 8.18 0.82 2.85
CA ARG A 104 8.82 1.08 1.55
C ARG A 104 10.33 1.23 1.70
N PRO A 105 11.10 0.13 1.63
CA PRO A 105 12.56 0.20 1.61
C PRO A 105 13.05 0.83 0.30
N SER A 106 14.11 1.61 0.36
CA SER A 106 14.75 2.30 -0.77
C SER A 106 16.26 2.23 -0.61
N VAL A 107 16.89 1.41 -1.45
CA VAL A 107 18.33 1.11 -1.37
C VAL A 107 18.99 1.38 -2.71
N LEU A 108 20.12 2.10 -2.70
CA LEU A 108 20.97 2.29 -3.87
C LEU A 108 21.93 1.10 -4.00
N TYR A 109 21.60 0.15 -4.87
CA TYR A 109 22.42 -1.05 -5.09
C TYR A 109 23.64 -0.79 -6.01
N PRO A 110 24.70 -1.61 -5.92
CA PRO A 110 25.81 -1.60 -6.86
C PRO A 110 25.35 -1.75 -8.31
N GLY A 111 25.95 -0.98 -9.22
CA GLY A 111 25.61 -0.99 -10.65
C GLY A 111 24.45 -0.07 -11.06
N VAL A 112 23.71 0.49 -10.09
CA VAL A 112 22.64 1.47 -10.37
C VAL A 112 23.21 2.90 -10.37
N LYS A 113 22.95 3.66 -11.43
CA LYS A 113 23.31 5.07 -11.50
C LYS A 113 22.29 5.93 -10.73
N SER A 114 22.75 6.56 -9.66
CA SER A 114 21.92 7.51 -8.89
C SER A 114 21.65 8.80 -9.69
N PRO A 115 20.44 9.37 -9.62
CA PRO A 115 20.15 10.71 -10.13
C PRO A 115 20.78 11.82 -9.27
N LEU A 116 21.07 11.53 -8.00
CA LEU A 116 21.83 12.43 -7.11
C LEU A 116 23.32 12.31 -7.38
N SER A 117 24.01 13.45 -7.48
CA SER A 117 25.45 13.50 -7.72
C SER A 117 26.25 12.94 -6.54
N GLY A 118 27.38 12.29 -6.84
CA GLY A 118 28.36 11.86 -5.85
C GLY A 118 27.93 10.71 -4.93
N LYS A 119 26.78 10.08 -5.16
CA LYS A 119 26.31 8.94 -4.34
C LYS A 119 26.97 7.63 -4.76
N LYS A 120 27.50 6.92 -3.77
CA LYS A 120 28.05 5.57 -3.89
C LYS A 120 26.99 4.53 -3.54
N PRO A 121 27.15 3.26 -3.96
CA PRO A 121 26.29 2.18 -3.52
C PRO A 121 26.13 2.18 -1.99
N TYR A 122 24.89 1.99 -1.53
CA TYR A 122 24.47 1.99 -0.12
C TYR A 122 24.58 3.33 0.62
N ASP A 123 24.96 4.44 -0.04
CA ASP A 123 24.81 5.79 0.54
C ASP A 123 23.34 6.19 0.74
N ILE A 124 22.43 5.50 0.05
CA ILE A 124 20.99 5.59 0.22
C ILE A 124 20.52 4.21 0.66
N ASP A 125 20.14 4.11 1.92
CA ASP A 125 19.57 2.91 2.54
C ASP A 125 18.60 3.40 3.63
N LEU A 126 17.33 3.54 3.26
CA LEU A 126 16.29 4.04 4.14
C LEU A 126 14.98 3.31 3.89
N ALA A 127 14.13 3.24 4.90
CA ALA A 127 12.79 2.72 4.78
C ALA A 127 11.78 3.79 5.19
N VAL A 128 10.78 4.01 4.35
CA VAL A 128 9.61 4.81 4.72
C VAL A 128 8.61 3.88 5.40
N ILE A 129 8.27 4.19 6.64
CA ILE A 129 7.18 3.56 7.39
C ILE A 129 6.02 4.54 7.35
N ARG A 130 4.98 4.19 6.60
CA ARG A 130 3.83 5.07 6.37
C ARG A 130 2.58 4.49 7.01
N GLU A 131 1.85 5.32 7.76
CA GLU A 131 0.47 5.03 8.15
C GLU A 131 -0.38 4.81 6.89
N ASN A 132 -1.27 3.80 6.92
CA ASN A 132 -1.88 3.28 5.71
C ASN A 132 -3.39 2.99 5.82
N THR A 133 -4.03 3.37 6.93
CA THR A 133 -5.44 3.09 7.21
C THR A 133 -6.30 4.34 7.44
N GLU A 134 -5.72 5.45 7.87
CA GLU A 134 -6.43 6.70 8.21
C GLU A 134 -5.78 7.93 7.57
N GLY A 135 -5.94 9.11 8.19
CA GLY A 135 -5.34 10.36 7.74
C GLY A 135 -6.09 11.03 6.58
N GLU A 136 -5.34 11.65 5.68
CA GLU A 136 -5.84 12.48 4.59
C GLU A 136 -6.63 11.70 3.53
N TYR A 137 -6.43 10.37 3.46
CA TYR A 137 -7.13 9.52 2.50
C TYR A 137 -8.48 9.01 3.00
N LEU A 138 -8.91 9.38 4.21
CA LEU A 138 -10.25 9.08 4.64
C LEU A 138 -11.26 9.91 3.86
N ASN A 139 -12.30 9.24 3.35
CA ASN A 139 -13.39 9.87 2.62
C ASN A 139 -14.41 10.47 3.61
N ILE A 140 -13.95 11.48 4.38
CA ILE A 140 -14.76 12.21 5.38
C ILE A 140 -14.82 13.68 4.95
N GLY A 141 -16.04 14.13 4.70
CA GLY A 141 -16.31 15.46 4.15
C GLY A 141 -17.49 15.41 3.19
N GLY A 142 -17.44 16.24 2.15
CA GLY A 142 -18.47 16.27 1.11
C GLY A 142 -18.59 17.65 0.48
N PHE A 143 -19.68 17.85 -0.26
CA PHE A 143 -19.97 19.11 -0.93
C PHE A 143 -21.20 19.79 -0.31
N ALA A 144 -21.13 21.10 -0.13
CA ALA A 144 -22.30 21.96 0.05
C ALA A 144 -22.57 22.72 -1.24
N TYR A 145 -23.85 22.92 -1.59
CA TYR A 145 -24.28 23.57 -2.84
C TYR A 145 -23.63 22.97 -4.11
N HIS A 146 -23.51 21.64 -4.14
CA HIS A 146 -22.83 20.91 -5.22
C HIS A 146 -23.42 21.26 -6.59
N GLN A 147 -22.55 21.42 -7.59
CA GLN A 147 -22.89 21.76 -8.98
C GLN A 147 -23.55 23.14 -9.14
N THR A 148 -23.26 24.07 -8.23
CA THR A 148 -23.67 25.48 -8.32
C THR A 148 -22.45 26.41 -8.23
N PRO A 149 -22.58 27.70 -8.59
CA PRO A 149 -21.49 28.67 -8.41
C PRO A 149 -21.03 28.87 -6.96
N ASP A 150 -21.88 28.52 -5.98
CA ASP A 150 -21.59 28.64 -4.54
C ASP A 150 -21.06 27.34 -3.92
N GLU A 151 -20.61 26.39 -4.75
CA GLU A 151 -20.12 25.09 -4.29
C GLU A 151 -18.96 25.21 -3.31
N VAL A 152 -19.06 24.46 -2.21
CA VAL A 152 -17.99 24.31 -1.22
C VAL A 152 -17.66 22.83 -1.06
N ALA A 153 -16.40 22.46 -1.28
CA ALA A 153 -15.88 21.14 -0.97
C ALA A 153 -15.19 21.16 0.40
N VAL A 154 -15.56 20.23 1.26
CA VAL A 154 -14.91 20.00 2.55
C VAL A 154 -14.23 18.64 2.50
N GLN A 155 -12.94 18.61 2.77
CA GLN A 155 -12.15 17.39 2.94
C GLN A 155 -11.49 17.44 4.31
N THR A 156 -11.60 16.34 5.07
CA THR A 156 -11.08 16.25 6.43
C THR A 156 -10.02 15.16 6.50
N ALA A 157 -8.89 15.47 7.13
CA ALA A 157 -7.95 14.45 7.57
C ALA A 157 -8.28 14.07 9.01
N VAL A 158 -8.46 12.77 9.26
CA VAL A 158 -8.80 12.26 10.60
C VAL A 158 -7.75 11.25 11.03
N TYR A 159 -7.19 11.50 12.20
CA TYR A 159 -6.20 10.64 12.81
C TYR A 159 -6.69 10.22 14.18
N THR A 160 -6.57 8.94 14.48
CA THR A 160 -6.91 8.42 15.79
C THR A 160 -5.63 8.31 16.62
N LYS A 161 -5.72 8.57 17.93
CA LYS A 161 -4.59 8.35 18.84
C LYS A 161 -4.01 6.93 18.72
N LYS A 162 -4.89 5.94 18.49
CA LYS A 162 -4.50 4.54 18.27
C LYS A 162 -3.67 4.40 16.99
N GLY A 163 -4.14 4.96 15.87
CA GLY A 163 -3.48 4.90 14.57
C GLY A 163 -2.11 5.57 14.58
N CYS A 164 -2.02 6.77 15.16
CA CYS A 164 -0.74 7.45 15.38
C CYS A 164 0.23 6.62 16.23
N ALA A 165 -0.21 6.16 17.42
CA ALA A 165 0.67 5.44 18.35
C ALA A 165 1.26 4.17 17.72
N ARG A 166 0.41 3.31 17.15
CA ARG A 166 0.88 2.04 16.56
C ARG A 166 1.81 2.24 15.38
N ALA A 167 1.63 3.31 14.61
CA ALA A 167 2.51 3.63 13.49
C ALA A 167 3.86 4.17 13.97
N SER A 168 3.86 5.04 14.99
CA SER A 168 5.07 5.57 15.61
C SER A 168 5.89 4.52 16.36
N ASP A 169 5.24 3.52 16.96
CA ASP A 169 5.90 2.44 17.71
C ASP A 169 6.51 1.36 16.79
N MET A 170 6.01 1.25 15.57
CA MET A 170 6.42 0.18 14.64
C MET A 170 7.93 0.12 14.36
N PRO A 171 8.66 1.22 14.10
CA PRO A 171 10.10 1.19 13.86
C PRO A 171 10.90 0.58 15.02
N SER A 172 10.51 0.86 16.27
CA SER A 172 11.17 0.30 17.47
C SER A 172 10.88 -1.19 17.66
N ASN A 173 9.71 -1.63 17.22
CA ASN A 173 9.26 -3.03 17.26
C ASN A 173 9.66 -3.82 16.01
N TRP A 174 10.25 -3.17 15.01
CA TRP A 174 10.70 -3.80 13.78
C TRP A 174 11.87 -4.74 14.04
N GLN A 175 11.66 -6.02 13.75
CA GLN A 175 12.68 -7.07 13.85
C GLN A 175 13.06 -7.60 12.45
N GLY A 176 12.99 -6.75 11.42
CA GLY A 176 13.04 -7.16 10.01
C GLY A 176 14.29 -7.91 9.54
N THR A 177 14.22 -8.32 8.27
CA THR A 177 14.90 -9.41 7.53
C THR A 177 16.43 -9.34 7.36
N GLY A 178 17.17 -9.00 8.41
CA GLY A 178 18.65 -9.05 8.42
C GLY A 178 19.36 -7.70 8.27
N GLN A 179 18.63 -6.57 8.29
CA GLN A 179 19.24 -5.25 8.52
C GLN A 179 19.25 -4.95 10.02
N GLU A 180 20.33 -4.33 10.50
CA GLU A 180 20.46 -3.84 11.89
C GLU A 180 19.26 -2.96 12.26
N LYS A 181 18.92 -2.89 13.56
CA LYS A 181 17.92 -1.94 14.06
C LYS A 181 18.20 -0.53 13.51
N PRO A 182 17.16 0.23 13.11
CA PRO A 182 17.35 1.56 12.57
C PRO A 182 18.15 2.41 13.55
N ARG A 183 19.28 2.97 13.08
CA ARG A 183 20.15 3.80 13.93
C ARG A 183 19.56 5.18 14.19
N HIS A 184 18.68 5.65 13.32
CA HIS A 184 18.01 6.94 13.39
C HIS A 184 16.57 6.82 12.87
N ILE A 185 15.65 7.53 13.53
CA ILE A 185 14.24 7.62 13.13
C ILE A 185 13.93 9.11 12.96
N ASN A 186 13.35 9.49 11.81
CA ASN A 186 12.93 10.86 11.52
C ASN A 186 11.43 10.89 11.26
N HIS A 187 10.68 11.64 12.07
CA HIS A 187 9.23 11.83 11.88
C HIS A 187 8.99 13.03 10.94
N GLN A 188 8.23 12.81 9.87
CA GLN A 188 7.82 13.86 8.94
C GLN A 188 6.43 14.37 9.32
N ILE A 189 6.35 15.55 9.94
CA ILE A 189 5.12 16.12 10.50
C ILE A 189 5.05 17.62 10.18
N LYS A 190 3.97 18.11 9.56
CA LYS A 190 3.77 19.53 9.23
C LYS A 190 3.01 20.29 10.33
N ARG A 191 3.74 20.69 11.36
CA ARG A 191 3.20 21.20 12.64
C ARG A 191 2.65 22.63 12.62
N THR A 192 3.05 23.45 11.67
CA THR A 192 2.83 24.91 11.72
C THR A 192 1.42 25.34 11.32
N TRP A 193 0.66 24.48 10.65
CA TRP A 193 -0.60 24.87 10.00
C TRP A 193 -1.74 23.86 10.15
N ILE A 194 -1.48 22.66 10.70
CA ILE A 194 -2.46 21.57 10.72
C ILE A 194 -2.62 21.06 12.15
N HIS A 195 -3.82 21.23 12.70
CA HIS A 195 -4.14 20.95 14.11
C HIS A 195 -4.17 19.45 14.45
N ASP A 196 -4.44 18.60 13.46
CA ASP A 196 -4.56 17.14 13.60
C ASP A 196 -3.24 16.43 13.93
N HIS A 197 -2.11 17.13 13.80
CA HIS A 197 -0.78 16.60 14.04
C HIS A 197 -0.40 16.46 15.53
N MET A 198 -1.19 17.01 16.46
CA MET A 198 -0.97 16.84 17.91
C MET A 198 -1.05 15.38 18.37
N GLY A 199 -1.78 14.53 17.63
CA GLY A 199 -1.87 13.08 17.91
C GLY A 199 -0.60 12.31 17.57
N TRP A 200 0.33 12.90 16.81
CA TRP A 200 1.60 12.30 16.41
C TRP A 200 2.77 12.64 17.35
N ASP A 201 2.53 13.40 18.42
CA ASP A 201 3.51 13.81 19.42
C ASP A 201 3.71 12.79 20.56
N ILE A 202 3.44 11.51 20.29
CA ILE A 202 3.54 10.41 21.27
C ILE A 202 4.97 9.85 21.31
#